data_AF-A0A1F9YNR0-F1
#
_entry.id   AF-A0A1F9YNR0-F1
#
_cell.length_a   1.000
_cell.length_b   1.000
_cell.length_c   1.000
_cell.angle_alpha   90.00
_cell.angle_beta   90.00
_cell.angle_gamma   90.00
#
_symmetry.space_group_name_H-M   'P 1'
#
loop_
_entity.id
_entity.type
_entity.pdbx_description
1 polymer ?
#
loop_
_entity_poly.entity_id
_entity_poly.type
_entity_poly.pdbx_seq_one_letter_code
_entity_poly.pdbx_strand_id
1 'polypeptide(L)' 'TRRNIIGILMSIELMFNAANINLAAFNHYLHPGGVAGVTVALFVITVAAAEVVVGLALVLTIYRNSATTYMEDFHLLKG' A
#
# COMPACT_ATOMS: atom_id res chain seq x y z
N THR A 1 -12.33 7.13 -8.90
CA THR A 1 -12.56 8.49 -8.35
C THR A 1 -11.33 9.10 -7.70
N ARG A 2 -10.29 8.36 -7.29
CA ARG A 2 -9.01 8.98 -6.87
C ARG A 2 -8.11 9.20 -8.08
N ARG A 3 -7.84 10.46 -8.40
CA ARG A 3 -6.97 10.88 -9.53
C ARG A 3 -5.57 11.28 -9.07
N ASN A 4 -5.37 11.55 -7.78
CA ASN A 4 -4.08 11.85 -7.18
C ASN A 4 -3.36 10.55 -6.79
N ILE A 5 -2.09 10.42 -7.18
CA ILE A 5 -1.25 9.25 -6.91
C ILE A 5 -1.10 8.99 -5.41
N ILE A 6 -0.98 10.02 -4.57
CA ILE A 6 -0.91 9.86 -3.10
C ILE A 6 -2.20 9.21 -2.56
N GLY A 7 -3.35 9.58 -3.13
CA GLY A 7 -4.62 8.96 -2.76
C GLY A 7 -4.70 7.48 -3.13
N ILE A 8 -4.00 7.06 -4.19
CA ILE A 8 -3.89 5.65 -4.59
C ILE A 8 -3.01 4.90 -3.60
N LEU A 9 -1.82 5.42 -3.27
CA LEU A 9 -0.93 4.82 -2.27
C LEU A 9 -1.65 4.63 -0.92
N MET A 10 -2.37 5.66 -0.45
CA MET A 10 -3.15 5.57 0.78
C MET A 10 -4.27 4.51 0.72
N SER A 11 -4.82 4.24 -0.46
CA SER A 11 -5.82 3.17 -0.63
C SER A 11 -5.19 1.79 -0.52
N ILE A 12 -3.94 1.62 -1.00
CA ILE A 12 -3.18 0.37 -0.87
C ILE A 12 -2.87 0.08 0.61
N GLU A 13 -2.41 1.09 1.36
CA GLU A 13 -2.18 0.98 2.81
C GLU A 13 -3.43 0.55 3.58
N LEU A 14 -4.60 1.09 3.21
CA LEU A 14 -5.87 0.69 3.81
C LEU A 14 -6.23 -0.77 3.48
N MET A 15 -5.93 -1.23 2.27
CA MET A 15 -6.14 -2.63 1.88
C MET A 15 -5.22 -3.58 2.65
N PHE A 16 -3.95 -3.22 2.86
CA PHE A 16 -3.04 -4.01 3.69
C PHE A 16 -3.47 -4.06 5.16
N ASN A 17 -3.94 -2.94 5.72
CA ASN A 17 -4.50 -2.95 7.07
C ASN A 17 -5.76 -3.82 7.19
N ALA A 18 -6.64 -3.79 6.20
CA ALA A 18 -7.80 -4.68 6.17
C ALA A 18 -7.39 -6.16 6.12
N ALA A 19 -6.38 -6.50 5.33
CA ALA A 19 -5.83 -7.86 5.30
C ALA A 19 -5.23 -8.28 6.66
N ASN A 20 -4.50 -7.38 7.34
CA ASN A 20 -3.93 -7.65 8.66
C ASN A 20 -5.02 -7.88 9.73
N ILE A 21 -6.10 -7.10 9.70
CA ILE A 21 -7.24 -7.31 10.60
C ILE A 21 -7.86 -8.68 10.36
N ASN A 22 -8.04 -9.08 9.10
CA ASN A 22 -8.56 -10.41 8.76
C ASN A 22 -7.63 -11.53 9.25
N LEU A 23 -6.32 -11.39 9.08
CA LEU A 23 -5.34 -12.37 9.58
C LEU A 23 -5.38 -12.49 11.11
N ALA A 24 -5.48 -11.37 11.82
CA ALA A 24 -5.62 -11.35 13.28
C ALA A 24 -6.94 -11.99 13.73
N ALA A 25 -8.05 -11.68 13.04
CA ALA A 25 -9.35 -12.27 13.32
C ALA A 25 -9.32 -13.80 13.08
N PHE A 26 -8.76 -14.26 11.97
CA PHE A 26 -8.64 -15.69 11.70
C PHE A 26 -7.76 -16.41 12.71
N ASN A 27 -6.67 -15.78 13.13
CA ASN A 27 -5.85 -16.31 14.20
C ASN A 27 -6.64 -16.46 15.50
N HIS A 28 -7.34 -15.40 15.93
CA HIS A 28 -8.10 -15.41 17.17
C HIS A 28 -9.27 -16.42 17.16
N TYR A 29 -10.03 -16.51 16.06
CA TYR A 29 -11.25 -17.32 16.02
C TYR A 29 -11.03 -18.77 15.54
N LEU A 30 -10.12 -19.02 14.60
CA LEU A 30 -9.88 -20.38 14.10
C LEU A 30 -8.73 -21.10 14.81
N HIS A 31 -7.73 -20.37 15.31
CA HIS A 31 -6.54 -20.96 15.94
C HIS A 31 -6.07 -20.16 17.17
N PRO A 32 -6.84 -20.14 18.28
CA PRO A 32 -6.61 -19.21 19.41
C PRO A 32 -5.24 -19.31 20.11
N GLY A 33 -4.52 -20.42 19.93
CA GLY A 33 -3.15 -20.62 20.42
C GLY A 33 -2.07 -20.61 19.33
N GLY A 34 -2.46 -20.49 18.07
CA GLY A 34 -1.53 -20.39 16.95
C GLY A 34 -1.02 -18.96 16.80
N VAL A 35 0.20 -18.78 16.30
CA VAL A 35 0.77 -17.45 16.05
C VAL A 35 0.91 -17.11 14.57
N ALA A 36 0.63 -18.06 13.68
CA ALA A 36 0.87 -17.92 12.25
C ALA A 36 0.20 -16.69 11.61
N GLY A 37 -1.06 -16.40 11.95
CA GLY A 37 -1.77 -15.23 11.41
C GLY A 37 -1.16 -13.90 11.87
N VAL A 38 -0.72 -13.84 13.13
CA VAL A 38 -0.02 -12.68 13.68
C VAL A 38 1.36 -12.53 13.05
N THR A 39 2.11 -13.62 12.87
CA THR A 39 3.43 -13.60 12.21
C THR A 39 3.32 -13.10 10.78
N VAL A 40 2.37 -13.60 9.99
CA VAL A 40 2.16 -13.14 8.61
C VAL A 40 1.76 -11.66 8.58
N ALA A 41 0.90 -11.20 9.49
CA ALA A 41 0.54 -9.79 9.57
C ALA A 41 1.74 -8.87 9.84
N LEU A 42 2.69 -9.28 10.70
CA LEU A 42 3.94 -8.54 10.92
C LEU A 42 4.81 -8.44 9.66
N PHE A 43 4.87 -9.52 8.87
CA PHE A 43 5.54 -9.49 7.57
C PHE A 43 4.86 -8.53 6.59
N VAL A 44 3.53 -8.52 6.53
CA VAL A 44 2.77 -7.57 5.68
C VAL A 44 3.07 -6.12 6.08
N ILE A 45 3.12 -5.80 7.37
CA ILE A 45 3.50 -4.45 7.85
C ILE A 45 4.91 -4.07 7.37
N THR A 46 5.86 -5.02 7.42
CA THR A 46 7.24 -4.79 6.97
C THR A 46 7.30 -4.53 5.46
N VAL A 47 6.53 -5.29 4.67
CA VAL A 47 6.43 -5.10 3.22
C VAL A 47 5.75 -3.77 2.88
N ALA A 48 4.69 -3.39 3.59
CA ALA A 48 4.02 -2.10 3.42
C ALA A 48 4.99 -0.93 3.73
N ALA A 49 5.79 -1.04 4.79
CA ALA A 49 6.82 -0.04 5.10
C ALA A 49 7.89 0.09 3.99
N ALA A 50 8.28 -1.02 3.36
CA ALA A 50 9.18 -0.98 2.21
C ALA A 50 8.50 -0.37 0.96
N GLU A 51 7.23 -0.71 0.73
CA GLU A 51 6.43 -0.20 -0.39
C GLU A 51 6.24 1.31 -0.31
N VAL A 52 5.87 1.87 0.85
CA VAL A 52 5.66 3.32 0.99
C VAL A 52 6.94 4.12 0.72
N VAL A 53 8.11 3.60 1.11
CA VAL A 53 9.40 4.24 0.82
C VAL A 53 9.65 4.29 -0.69
N VAL A 54 9.46 3.16 -1.38
CA VAL A 54 9.66 3.08 -2.84
C VAL A 54 8.61 3.90 -3.59
N GLY A 55 7.34 3.81 -3.18
CA GLY A 55 6.21 4.52 -3.77
C GLY A 55 6.38 6.04 -3.65
N LEU A 56 6.77 6.54 -2.48
CA LEU A 56 7.04 7.96 -2.28
C LEU A 56 8.26 8.43 -3.06
N ALA A 57 9.35 7.65 -3.12
CA ALA A 57 10.52 8.00 -3.93
C ALA A 57 10.16 8.14 -5.42
N LEU A 58 9.29 7.24 -5.93
CA LEU A 58 8.77 7.31 -7.29
C LEU A 58 7.89 8.56 -7.48
N VAL A 59 6.94 8.83 -6.58
CA VAL A 59 6.07 10.02 -6.64
C VAL A 59 6.89 11.30 -6.65
N LEU A 60 7.92 11.41 -5.81
CA LEU A 60 8.82 12.57 -5.76
C LEU A 60 9.60 12.74 -7.06
N THR A 61 10.10 11.64 -7.63
CA THR A 61 10.82 11.67 -8.91
C THR A 61 9.92 12.15 -10.04
N ILE A 62 8.68 11.65 -10.07
CA ILE A 62 7.67 12.07 -11.04
C ILE A 62 7.32 13.55 -10.85
N TYR A 63 7.08 13.98 -9.61
CA TYR A 63 6.75 15.36 -9.29
C TYR A 63 7.87 16.34 -9.70
N ARG A 64 9.14 15.95 -9.53
CA ARG A 64 10.29 16.75 -9.98
C ARG A 64 10.33 16.96 -11.50
N ASN A 65 9.85 16.00 -12.28
CA ASN A 65 9.88 16.05 -13.74
C ASN A 65 8.60 16.62 -14.37
N SER A 66 7.46 16.51 -13.68
CA SER A 66 6.14 16.85 -14.24
C SER A 66 5.39 17.94 -13.47
N ALA A 67 5.86 18.36 -12.30
CA ALA A 67 5.23 19.36 -11.41
C ALA A 67 3.77 19.07 -11.01
N THR A 68 3.27 17.87 -11.30
CA THR A 68 1.90 17.40 -11.00
C THR A 68 1.94 16.03 -10.34
N THR A 69 0.90 15.71 -9.57
CA THR A 69 0.68 14.39 -8.93
C THR A 69 -0.61 13.73 -9.41
N TYR A 70 -1.24 14.27 -10.45
CA TYR A 70 -2.49 13.77 -11.03
C TYR A 70 -2.22 12.76 -12.14
N MET A 71 -2.83 11.56 -12.04
CA MET A 71 -2.62 10.43 -12.96
C MET A 71 -2.97 10.72 -14.42
N GLU A 72 -3.87 11.66 -14.65
CA GLU A 72 -4.41 12.06 -15.96
C GLU A 72 -3.40 12.85 -16.80
N ASP A 73 -2.44 13.51 -16.16
CA ASP A 73 -1.41 14.29 -16.85
C ASP A 73 -0.26 13.40 -17.38
N PHE A 74 -0.24 12.11 -16.99
CA PHE A 74 0.78 11.15 -17.38
C PHE A 74 0.34 10.34 -18.62
N HIS A 75 0.49 10.92 -19.80
CA HIS A 75 0.20 10.27 -21.09
C HIS A 75 1.43 10.11 -22.01
N LEU A 76 2.64 10.24 -21.45
CA LEU A 76 3.92 10.20 -22.15
C LEU A 76 4.19 8.94 -23.00
N LEU A 77 3.48 7.84 -22.75
CA LEU A 77 3.65 6.55 -23.46
C LEU A 77 2.47 6.18 -24.37
N LYS A 78 1.49 7.08 -24.56
CA LYS A 78 0.48 6.90 -25.60
C LYS A 78 1.06 7.43 -26.91
N GLY A 79 1.51 6.51 -27.76
CA GLY A 79 1.83 6.78 -29.16
C GLY A 79 0.58 7.06 -29.99
#